data_AF-A0A349JXR0-F1
#
_entry.id   AF-A0A349JXR0-F1
#
_cell.length_a   1.000
_cell.length_b   1.000
_cell.length_c   1.000
_cell.angle_alpha   90.00
_cell.angle_beta   90.00
_cell.angle_gamma   90.00
#
_symmetry.space_group_name_H-M   'P 1'
#
loop_
_entity.id
_entity.type
_entity.pdbx_description
1 polymer ?
#
loop_
_entity_poly.entity_id
_entity_poly.type
_entity_poly.pdbx_seq_one_letter_code
_entity_poly.pdbx_strand_id
1 'polypeptide(L)'
;MKEERLLKPRQDTSATSLTGFQLYPRGPRKSDARHPPGTLFPFRMFTSLPFPARRATLLVGITACLALPAKSQHDVQRNAVQKIALGQHEQVATILAGDKKPNAGKAETLFVETLNLAAQGKIEEAISRRKLALAAGLPLERFVAGPRKVLSKLPPVEGSIDVELVHGPMVGAVTSEAASFWVRTREPATVTIRIGEKEFSNRTTAEADYTTVIRADGLKPMTTYAYKVLVNGKEIPAGQTNLRTFPSRNKPQPFSVGFGGGAGYIPEWERQWDNISTFQPLAFLMLGDNVYIDQPEHSLCQHYCYYRRQSRPEWRRFTARTAIYSIWDDHDF
;
A
#
# COMPACT_ATOMS: atom_id res chain seq x y z
N MET A 1 -4.24 -3.48 44.35
CA MET A 1 -5.58 -4.12 44.37
C MET A 1 -6.62 -3.10 43.94
N LYS A 2 -7.14 -3.21 42.72
CA LYS A 2 -8.34 -2.51 42.26
C LYS A 2 -9.13 -3.53 41.43
N GLU A 3 -10.35 -3.78 41.86
CA GLU A 3 -11.24 -4.84 41.38
C GLU A 3 -11.75 -4.58 39.96
N GLU A 4 -11.67 -5.61 39.11
CA GLU A 4 -12.40 -5.70 37.85
C GLU A 4 -13.85 -6.11 38.14
N ARG A 5 -14.80 -5.26 37.73
CA ARG A 5 -16.23 -5.56 37.81
C ARG A 5 -16.67 -6.23 36.51
N LEU A 6 -16.72 -7.56 36.51
CA LEU A 6 -17.32 -8.41 35.47
C LEU A 6 -18.83 -8.14 35.36
N LEU A 7 -19.29 -7.71 34.18
CA LEU A 7 -20.71 -7.63 33.84
C LEU A 7 -21.20 -8.97 33.27
N LYS A 8 -22.19 -9.59 33.93
CA LYS A 8 -22.92 -10.78 33.45
C LYS A 8 -23.97 -10.39 32.38
N PRO A 9 -24.26 -11.26 31.40
CA PRO A 9 -25.28 -11.01 30.37
C PRO A 9 -26.71 -11.15 30.92
N ARG A 10 -27.60 -10.25 30.50
CA ARG A 10 -29.05 -10.34 30.74
C ARG A 10 -29.72 -11.22 29.68
N GLN A 11 -30.70 -12.00 30.14
CA GLN A 11 -31.55 -12.89 29.36
C GLN A 11 -32.51 -12.12 28.46
N ASP A 12 -32.64 -12.57 27.21
CA ASP A 12 -33.67 -12.17 26.26
C ASP A 12 -34.98 -12.95 26.53
N THR A 13 -36.09 -12.22 26.58
CA THR A 13 -37.44 -12.77 26.38
C THR A 13 -38.23 -11.84 25.47
N SER A 14 -38.58 -12.33 24.29
CA SER A 14 -39.97 -12.39 23.78
C SER A 14 -39.98 -12.58 22.26
N ALA A 15 -40.72 -13.61 21.86
CA ALA A 15 -41.12 -13.89 20.50
C ALA A 15 -42.40 -13.13 20.16
N THR A 16 -42.55 -12.63 18.93
CA THR A 16 -43.86 -12.62 18.26
C THR A 16 -43.68 -12.64 16.74
N SER A 17 -44.45 -13.51 16.11
CA SER A 17 -44.60 -13.72 14.67
C SER A 17 -45.41 -12.60 14.00
N LEU A 18 -45.30 -12.48 12.67
CA LEU A 18 -46.44 -12.49 11.75
C LEU A 18 -46.01 -12.48 10.28
N THR A 19 -46.79 -13.23 9.51
CA THR A 19 -46.70 -13.62 8.10
C THR A 19 -47.39 -12.64 7.14
N GLY A 20 -46.98 -12.63 5.85
CA GLY A 20 -47.88 -12.33 4.74
C GLY A 20 -47.27 -11.75 3.45
N PHE A 21 -47.29 -12.55 2.36
CA PHE A 21 -47.58 -12.27 0.92
C PHE A 21 -47.08 -10.94 0.26
N GLN A 22 -46.63 -10.84 -1.00
CA GLN A 22 -47.07 -11.48 -2.24
C GLN A 22 -46.09 -11.19 -3.42
N LEU A 23 -46.30 -11.93 -4.52
CA LEU A 23 -45.53 -12.07 -5.77
C LEU A 23 -45.47 -10.85 -6.71
N TYR A 24 -44.41 -10.78 -7.53
CA TYR A 24 -44.28 -9.99 -8.77
C TYR A 24 -44.10 -10.91 -9.99
N PRO A 25 -44.66 -10.62 -11.18
CA PRO A 25 -44.37 -11.37 -12.41
C PRO A 25 -43.76 -10.54 -13.58
N ARG A 26 -43.08 -11.27 -14.49
CA ARG A 26 -42.67 -10.95 -15.90
C ARG A 26 -41.58 -9.87 -16.07
N GLY A 27 -40.61 -9.95 -16.99
CA GLY A 27 -40.43 -10.73 -18.22
C GLY A 27 -38.98 -10.57 -18.80
N PRO A 28 -38.74 -10.53 -20.13
CA PRO A 28 -37.81 -11.49 -20.78
C PRO A 28 -36.61 -10.89 -21.58
N ARG A 29 -35.82 -11.82 -22.14
CA ARG A 29 -35.13 -11.84 -23.46
C ARG A 29 -33.63 -11.47 -23.60
N LYS A 30 -33.00 -12.28 -24.46
CA LYS A 30 -31.60 -12.39 -24.90
C LYS A 30 -31.20 -11.33 -25.94
N SER A 31 -29.90 -11.02 -26.03
CA SER A 31 -29.20 -10.85 -27.33
C SER A 31 -27.68 -11.03 -27.18
N ASP A 32 -27.09 -11.70 -28.17
CA ASP A 32 -25.74 -12.24 -28.25
C ASP A 32 -24.61 -11.22 -28.52
N ALA A 33 -23.42 -11.49 -27.98
CA ALA A 33 -22.15 -11.21 -28.66
C ALA A 33 -21.13 -12.31 -28.28
N ARG A 34 -20.62 -13.01 -29.30
CA ARG A 34 -19.78 -14.22 -29.21
C ARG A 34 -18.29 -13.86 -29.15
N HIS A 35 -17.55 -14.50 -28.22
CA HIS A 35 -16.09 -14.72 -28.26
C HIS A 35 -15.76 -16.15 -27.76
N PRO A 36 -14.62 -16.75 -28.17
CA PRO A 36 -14.42 -18.21 -28.26
C PRO A 36 -14.18 -18.92 -26.91
N PRO A 37 -14.29 -20.26 -26.84
CA PRO A 37 -14.47 -20.99 -25.58
C PRO A 37 -13.14 -21.19 -24.85
N GLY A 38 -13.01 -20.54 -23.69
CA GLY A 38 -12.09 -20.94 -22.64
C GLY A 38 -12.75 -21.99 -21.75
N THR A 39 -12.04 -23.09 -21.51
CA THR A 39 -12.45 -24.29 -20.77
C THR A 39 -13.06 -23.96 -19.39
N LEU A 40 -14.38 -24.12 -19.26
CA LEU A 40 -15.10 -24.04 -17.98
C LEU A 40 -14.93 -25.35 -17.19
N PHE A 41 -14.26 -25.28 -16.04
CA PHE A 41 -14.44 -26.29 -14.99
C PHE A 41 -15.84 -26.12 -14.38
N PRO A 42 -16.65 -27.19 -14.21
CA PRO A 42 -17.97 -27.05 -13.62
C PRO A 42 -17.87 -26.78 -12.12
N PHE A 43 -18.49 -25.69 -11.68
CA PHE A 43 -18.86 -25.45 -10.30
C PHE A 43 -19.83 -26.55 -9.85
N ARG A 44 -19.36 -27.46 -8.97
CA ARG A 44 -20.24 -28.35 -8.22
C ARG A 44 -20.73 -27.59 -6.97
N MET A 45 -22.06 -27.51 -6.83
CA MET A 45 -22.71 -27.23 -5.54
C MET A 45 -22.20 -28.24 -4.51
N PHE A 46 -21.63 -27.75 -3.41
CA PHE A 46 -21.40 -28.58 -2.22
C PHE A 46 -22.70 -28.63 -1.42
N THR A 47 -23.51 -29.66 -1.67
CA THR A 47 -24.45 -30.17 -0.67
C THR A 47 -23.65 -30.88 0.42
N SER A 48 -23.97 -30.54 1.67
CA SER A 48 -23.42 -31.09 2.90
C SER A 48 -23.32 -32.61 2.91
N LEU A 49 -22.11 -33.14 3.12
CA LEU A 49 -21.85 -34.52 3.50
C LEU A 49 -20.79 -34.56 4.63
N PRO A 50 -20.86 -35.53 5.55
CA PRO A 50 -20.19 -35.47 6.84
C PRO A 50 -18.69 -35.77 6.74
N PHE A 51 -17.90 -35.06 7.57
CA PHE A 51 -16.52 -35.38 7.92
C PHE A 51 -16.45 -36.79 8.54
N PRO A 52 -15.38 -37.62 8.34
CA PRO A 52 -13.98 -37.19 8.41
C PRO A 52 -13.00 -37.96 7.48
N ALA A 53 -12.39 -37.31 6.48
CA ALA A 53 -11.23 -37.89 5.76
C ALA A 53 -10.45 -36.85 4.95
N ARG A 54 -10.08 -35.70 5.53
CA ARG A 54 -9.19 -34.71 4.88
C ARG A 54 -8.27 -33.99 5.86
N ARG A 55 -7.62 -34.72 6.78
CA ARG A 55 -6.54 -34.15 7.63
C ARG A 55 -5.12 -34.44 7.12
N ALA A 56 -4.93 -35.36 6.16
CA ALA A 56 -3.60 -35.70 5.67
C ALA A 56 -3.15 -34.87 4.44
N THR A 57 -4.08 -34.38 3.60
CA THR A 57 -3.70 -33.73 2.33
C THR A 57 -3.47 -32.22 2.45
N LEU A 58 -3.98 -31.57 3.50
CA LEU A 58 -3.77 -30.13 3.72
C LEU A 58 -2.42 -29.83 4.40
N LEU A 59 -1.86 -30.78 5.16
CA LEU A 59 -0.54 -30.59 5.79
C LEU A 59 0.61 -30.68 4.78
N VAL A 60 0.54 -31.57 3.78
CA VAL A 60 1.63 -31.78 2.82
C VAL A 60 1.80 -30.58 1.87
N GLY A 61 0.72 -29.84 1.55
CA GLY A 61 0.79 -28.63 0.74
C GLY A 61 1.41 -27.42 1.47
N ILE A 62 1.27 -27.35 2.80
CA ILE A 62 1.86 -26.27 3.62
C ILE A 62 3.35 -26.54 3.86
N THR A 63 3.76 -27.80 4.08
CA THR A 63 5.17 -28.14 4.28
C THR A 63 6.01 -27.99 3.00
N ALA A 64 5.44 -28.23 1.82
CA ALA A 64 6.17 -28.13 0.55
C ALA A 64 6.48 -26.69 0.11
N CYS A 65 5.77 -25.68 0.61
CA CYS A 65 6.08 -24.27 0.34
C CYS A 65 7.21 -23.70 1.21
N LEU A 66 7.57 -24.39 2.32
CA LEU A 66 8.60 -23.94 3.26
C LEU A 66 10.02 -24.41 2.89
N ALA A 67 10.17 -25.24 1.84
CA ALA A 67 11.45 -25.87 1.47
C ALA A 67 12.11 -25.25 0.23
N LEU A 68 11.62 -24.12 -0.29
CA LEU A 68 12.40 -23.33 -1.23
C LEU A 68 13.41 -22.52 -0.43
N PRO A 69 14.72 -22.51 -0.79
CA PRO A 69 15.67 -21.63 -0.14
C PRO A 69 15.12 -20.21 -0.26
N ALA A 70 14.78 -19.60 0.88
CA ALA A 70 14.30 -18.24 0.93
C ALA A 70 15.37 -17.37 0.27
N LYS A 71 15.08 -16.91 -0.96
CA LYS A 71 15.91 -15.88 -1.58
C LYS A 71 15.95 -14.74 -0.58
N SER A 72 17.16 -14.27 -0.28
CA SER A 72 17.38 -13.20 0.70
C SER A 72 16.32 -12.11 0.62
N GLN A 73 15.75 -11.72 1.76
CA GLN A 73 14.71 -10.70 1.86
C GLN A 73 15.19 -9.31 1.41
N HIS A 74 16.51 -9.07 1.41
CA HIS A 74 17.11 -7.79 1.04
C HIS A 74 17.68 -7.81 -0.37
N ASP A 75 17.33 -6.79 -1.15
CA ASP A 75 17.93 -6.53 -2.44
C ASP A 75 19.29 -5.83 -2.32
N VAL A 76 20.12 -5.95 -3.37
CA VAL A 76 21.46 -5.32 -3.40
C VAL A 76 21.41 -3.80 -3.24
N GLN A 77 20.37 -3.13 -3.74
CA GLN A 77 20.23 -1.67 -3.66
C GLN A 77 19.97 -1.20 -2.23
N ARG A 78 19.08 -1.89 -1.49
CA ARG A 78 18.87 -1.62 -0.05
C ARG A 78 20.15 -1.81 0.75
N ASN A 79 20.89 -2.91 0.53
CA ASN A 79 22.16 -3.14 1.21
C ASN A 79 23.23 -2.10 0.84
N ALA A 80 23.25 -1.65 -0.41
CA ALA A 80 24.12 -0.55 -0.82
C ALA A 80 23.75 0.77 -0.13
N VAL A 81 22.47 1.08 0.06
CA VAL A 81 22.03 2.26 0.83
C VAL A 81 22.45 2.18 2.30
N GLN A 82 22.45 0.99 2.91
CA GLN A 82 23.01 0.78 4.25
C GLN A 82 24.49 1.18 4.29
N LYS A 83 25.27 0.80 3.28
CA LYS A 83 26.70 1.19 3.18
C LYS A 83 26.87 2.70 3.01
N ILE A 84 26.03 3.36 2.24
CA ILE A 84 26.01 4.84 2.13
C ILE A 84 25.72 5.45 3.51
N ALA A 85 24.74 4.91 4.25
CA ALA A 85 24.36 5.41 5.57
C ALA A 85 25.48 5.28 6.61
N LEU A 86 26.34 4.26 6.46
CA LEU A 86 27.52 4.01 7.28
C LEU A 86 28.79 4.74 6.80
N GLY A 87 28.70 5.53 5.72
CA GLY A 87 29.87 6.20 5.13
C GLY A 87 30.84 5.27 4.38
N GLN A 88 30.48 4.00 4.19
CA GLN A 88 31.27 2.95 3.54
C GLN A 88 31.10 3.00 2.01
N HIS A 89 31.43 4.16 1.43
CA HIS A 89 31.13 4.49 0.03
C HIS A 89 31.85 3.59 -0.98
N GLU A 90 33.04 3.10 -0.64
CA GLU A 90 33.87 2.21 -1.45
C GLU A 90 33.25 0.82 -1.65
N GLN A 91 32.40 0.37 -0.71
CA GLN A 91 31.76 -0.94 -0.78
C GLN A 91 30.53 -0.96 -1.70
N VAL A 92 29.96 0.21 -1.99
CA VAL A 92 28.67 0.33 -2.71
C VAL A 92 28.70 -0.33 -4.08
N ALA A 93 29.75 -0.08 -4.89
CA ALA A 93 29.84 -0.63 -6.24
C ALA A 93 29.92 -2.17 -6.23
N THR A 94 30.70 -2.73 -5.29
CA THR A 94 30.82 -4.18 -5.11
C THR A 94 29.50 -4.82 -4.70
N ILE A 95 28.76 -4.18 -3.78
CA ILE A 95 27.44 -4.68 -3.35
C ILE A 95 26.43 -4.66 -4.52
N LEU A 96 26.39 -3.56 -5.29
CA LEU A 96 25.48 -3.41 -6.44
C LEU A 96 25.79 -4.39 -7.58
N ALA A 97 27.05 -4.81 -7.74
CA ALA A 97 27.48 -5.79 -8.73
C ALA A 97 27.25 -7.26 -8.30
N GLY A 98 26.84 -7.50 -7.05
CA GLY A 98 26.59 -8.83 -6.53
C GLY A 98 25.36 -9.52 -7.16
N ASP A 99 25.42 -10.85 -7.26
CA ASP A 99 24.39 -11.71 -7.86
C ASP A 99 23.69 -12.65 -6.84
N LYS A 100 24.19 -12.69 -5.61
CA LYS A 100 23.69 -13.58 -4.54
C LYS A 100 22.38 -13.13 -3.89
N LYS A 101 21.89 -11.93 -4.22
CA LYS A 101 20.75 -11.26 -3.59
C LYS A 101 19.78 -10.80 -4.69
N PRO A 102 18.47 -10.64 -4.40
CA PRO A 102 17.56 -10.00 -5.34
C PRO A 102 18.10 -8.64 -5.83
N ASN A 103 17.72 -8.27 -7.03
CA ASN A 103 18.20 -7.04 -7.67
C ASN A 103 17.00 -6.24 -8.15
N ALA A 104 16.90 -4.98 -7.70
CA ALA A 104 15.81 -4.08 -8.06
C ALA A 104 15.88 -3.53 -9.51
N GLY A 105 16.86 -3.97 -10.30
CA GLY A 105 17.06 -3.58 -11.67
C GLY A 105 17.91 -2.33 -11.87
N LYS A 106 18.27 -2.07 -13.14
CA LYS A 106 19.19 -1.01 -13.55
C LYS A 106 18.78 0.38 -13.09
N ALA A 107 17.49 0.72 -13.19
CA ALA A 107 16.97 2.03 -12.81
C ALA A 107 17.18 2.34 -11.32
N GLU A 108 16.89 1.38 -10.43
CA GLU A 108 17.11 1.55 -8.99
C GLU A 108 18.61 1.50 -8.64
N THR A 109 19.42 0.69 -9.33
CA THR A 109 20.90 0.73 -9.17
C THR A 109 21.44 2.13 -9.45
N LEU A 110 21.04 2.75 -10.57
CA LEU A 110 21.46 4.11 -10.94
C LEU A 110 20.98 5.16 -9.93
N PHE A 111 19.80 4.96 -9.35
CA PHE A 111 19.30 5.79 -8.25
C PHE A 111 20.20 5.70 -7.02
N VAL A 112 20.58 4.49 -6.59
CA VAL A 112 21.46 4.31 -5.42
C VAL A 112 22.88 4.81 -5.69
N GLU A 113 23.41 4.64 -6.89
CA GLU A 113 24.68 5.25 -7.28
C GLU A 113 24.62 6.78 -7.25
N THR A 114 23.49 7.38 -7.67
CA THR A 114 23.25 8.82 -7.52
C THR A 114 23.32 9.24 -6.06
N LEU A 115 22.67 8.50 -5.15
CA LEU A 115 22.73 8.76 -3.71
C LEU A 115 24.16 8.66 -3.18
N ASN A 116 24.93 7.65 -3.60
CA ASN A 116 26.30 7.45 -3.16
C ASN A 116 27.22 8.61 -3.58
N LEU A 117 27.10 9.04 -4.83
CA LEU A 117 27.89 10.14 -5.40
C LEU A 117 27.52 11.48 -4.74
N ALA A 118 26.22 11.74 -4.55
CA ALA A 118 25.74 12.92 -3.84
C ALA A 118 26.21 12.94 -2.38
N ALA A 119 26.19 11.78 -1.69
CA ALA A 119 26.69 11.68 -0.32
C ALA A 119 28.18 12.10 -0.21
N GLN A 120 28.99 11.71 -1.19
CA GLN A 120 30.42 12.08 -1.31
C GLN A 120 30.67 13.50 -1.84
N GLY A 121 29.65 14.25 -2.24
CA GLY A 121 29.82 15.59 -2.84
C GLY A 121 30.26 15.58 -4.30
N LYS A 122 30.19 14.44 -4.99
CA LYS A 122 30.50 14.31 -6.42
C LYS A 122 29.28 14.71 -7.26
N ILE A 123 28.95 16.01 -7.25
CA ILE A 123 27.68 16.54 -7.73
C ILE A 123 27.46 16.28 -9.24
N GLU A 124 28.44 16.56 -10.08
CA GLU A 124 28.30 16.38 -11.55
C GLU A 124 28.12 14.91 -11.93
N GLU A 125 28.89 14.01 -11.31
CA GLU A 125 28.75 12.56 -11.52
C GLU A 125 27.37 12.08 -11.05
N ALA A 126 26.88 12.58 -9.91
CA ALA A 126 25.55 12.25 -9.40
C ALA A 126 24.43 12.73 -10.35
N ILE A 127 24.56 13.93 -10.92
CA ILE A 127 23.60 14.46 -11.92
C ILE A 127 23.61 13.59 -13.17
N SER A 128 24.79 13.17 -13.64
CA SER A 128 24.91 12.25 -14.78
C SER A 128 24.21 10.93 -14.51
N ARG A 129 24.44 10.33 -13.33
CA ARG A 129 23.81 9.07 -12.93
C ARG A 129 22.29 9.18 -12.76
N ARG A 130 21.80 10.31 -12.25
CA ARG A 130 20.37 10.63 -12.19
C ARG A 130 19.73 10.62 -13.58
N LYS A 131 20.35 11.29 -14.56
CA LYS A 131 19.84 11.31 -15.94
C LYS A 131 19.73 9.89 -16.51
N LEU A 132 20.73 9.05 -16.25
CA LEU A 132 20.69 7.64 -16.65
C LEU A 132 19.58 6.85 -15.93
N ALA A 133 19.33 7.11 -14.64
CA ALA A 133 18.26 6.44 -13.89
C ALA A 133 16.87 6.75 -14.49
N LEU A 134 16.62 8.02 -14.80
CA LEU A 134 15.39 8.47 -15.47
C LEU A 134 15.26 7.85 -16.86
N ALA A 135 16.33 7.85 -17.66
CA ALA A 135 16.36 7.22 -18.98
C ALA A 135 16.15 5.70 -18.92
N ALA A 136 16.52 5.07 -17.80
CA ALA A 136 16.25 3.65 -17.54
C ALA A 136 14.82 3.38 -17.03
N GLY A 137 13.96 4.40 -16.96
CA GLY A 137 12.55 4.29 -16.58
C GLY A 137 12.27 4.47 -15.09
N LEU A 138 13.21 4.99 -14.30
CA LEU A 138 12.89 5.37 -12.92
C LEU A 138 11.88 6.53 -12.92
N PRO A 139 10.77 6.45 -12.17
CA PRO A 139 9.83 7.56 -12.04
C PRO A 139 10.51 8.80 -11.45
N LEU A 140 10.23 9.96 -12.03
CA LEU A 140 10.76 11.25 -11.59
C LEU A 140 10.49 11.51 -10.10
N GLU A 141 9.30 11.08 -9.64
CA GLU A 141 8.81 11.21 -8.28
C GLU A 141 9.72 10.52 -7.27
N ARG A 142 10.56 9.55 -7.66
CA ARG A 142 11.59 8.96 -6.79
C ARG A 142 12.60 10.00 -6.34
N PHE A 143 13.03 10.89 -7.24
CA PHE A 143 13.95 11.98 -6.91
C PHE A 143 13.26 13.13 -6.18
N VAL A 144 11.95 13.33 -6.38
CA VAL A 144 11.15 14.32 -5.64
C VAL A 144 10.87 13.86 -4.20
N ALA A 145 10.60 12.57 -4.01
CA ALA A 145 10.33 11.99 -2.70
C ALA A 145 11.56 12.05 -1.78
N GLY A 146 12.72 11.65 -2.27
CA GLY A 146 13.95 11.55 -1.49
C GLY A 146 14.62 10.16 -1.56
N PRO A 147 15.61 9.86 -0.70
CA PRO A 147 15.87 10.52 0.58
C PRO A 147 16.33 11.98 0.49
N ARG A 148 15.58 12.90 1.11
CA ARG A 148 15.73 14.35 0.90
C ARG A 148 17.06 14.90 1.37
N LYS A 149 17.58 14.45 2.52
CA LYS A 149 18.87 14.94 3.07
C LYS A 149 20.01 14.77 2.06
N VAL A 150 20.13 13.60 1.44
CA VAL A 150 21.19 13.33 0.46
C VAL A 150 20.91 14.04 -0.87
N LEU A 151 19.67 13.98 -1.36
CA LEU A 151 19.30 14.57 -2.64
C LEU A 151 19.27 16.11 -2.64
N SER A 152 19.13 16.76 -1.48
CA SER A 152 19.19 18.22 -1.34
C SER A 152 20.52 18.85 -1.77
N LYS A 153 21.58 18.03 -1.86
CA LYS A 153 22.89 18.45 -2.38
C LYS A 153 22.90 18.62 -3.91
N LEU A 154 21.92 18.06 -4.61
CA LEU A 154 21.79 18.16 -6.06
C LEU A 154 20.80 19.27 -6.42
N PRO A 155 20.97 19.94 -7.57
CA PRO A 155 19.93 20.83 -8.08
C PRO A 155 18.63 20.03 -8.30
N PRO A 156 17.44 20.64 -8.19
CA PRO A 156 16.18 19.97 -8.48
C PRO A 156 16.20 19.27 -9.85
N VAL A 157 15.53 18.13 -9.95
CA VAL A 157 15.39 17.43 -11.22
C VAL A 157 14.42 18.20 -12.13
N GLU A 158 14.73 18.28 -13.42
CA GLU A 158 13.85 18.93 -14.41
C GLU A 158 12.45 18.30 -14.39
N GLY A 159 11.40 19.13 -14.48
CA GLY A 159 10.00 18.69 -14.35
C GLY A 159 9.54 18.43 -12.91
N SER A 160 10.40 18.49 -11.90
CA SER A 160 9.99 18.27 -10.50
C SER A 160 8.94 19.26 -10.00
N ILE A 161 8.88 20.46 -10.59
CA ILE A 161 7.91 21.49 -10.22
C ILE A 161 6.46 21.02 -10.43
N ASP A 162 6.24 20.17 -11.44
CA ASP A 162 4.93 19.63 -11.81
C ASP A 162 4.46 18.48 -10.89
N VAL A 163 5.37 17.94 -10.08
CA VAL A 163 5.04 16.94 -9.06
C VAL A 163 4.62 17.65 -7.78
N GLU A 164 3.31 17.79 -7.59
CA GLU A 164 2.74 18.38 -6.37
C GLU A 164 2.46 17.32 -5.29
N LEU A 165 1.74 16.25 -5.67
CA LEU A 165 1.47 15.09 -4.82
C LEU A 165 2.51 13.99 -5.09
N VAL A 166 3.29 13.66 -4.07
CA VAL A 166 4.40 12.70 -4.16
C VAL A 166 3.95 11.29 -3.80
N HIS A 167 3.29 11.12 -2.65
CA HIS A 167 2.80 9.82 -2.18
C HIS A 167 1.34 9.89 -1.72
N GLY A 168 0.71 8.71 -1.68
CA GLY A 168 -0.69 8.55 -1.36
C GLY A 168 -1.62 8.92 -2.53
N PRO A 169 -2.91 9.14 -2.24
CA PRO A 169 -3.53 9.00 -0.93
C PRO A 169 -3.53 7.55 -0.44
N MET A 170 -3.25 7.34 0.84
CA MET A 170 -3.42 6.06 1.52
C MET A 170 -4.59 6.17 2.48
N VAL A 171 -5.65 5.41 2.21
CA VAL A 171 -6.87 5.36 3.03
C VAL A 171 -6.61 4.49 4.25
N GLY A 172 -6.99 4.97 5.44
CA GLY A 172 -6.86 4.24 6.70
C GLY A 172 -7.84 4.79 7.74
N ALA A 173 -7.83 4.20 8.94
CA ALA A 173 -8.69 4.60 10.05
C ALA A 173 -10.17 4.82 9.65
N VAL A 174 -10.65 3.95 8.76
CA VAL A 174 -12.04 3.92 8.31
C VAL A 174 -12.92 3.40 9.44
N THR A 175 -14.05 4.06 9.63
CA THR A 175 -15.14 3.64 10.53
C THR A 175 -16.43 3.56 9.72
N SER A 176 -17.56 3.37 10.40
CA SER A 176 -18.87 3.48 9.74
C SER A 176 -19.21 4.90 9.31
N GLU A 177 -18.54 5.92 9.86
CA GLU A 177 -18.96 7.32 9.68
C GLU A 177 -17.83 8.24 9.24
N ALA A 178 -16.64 7.69 8.99
CA ALA A 178 -15.49 8.51 8.71
C ALA A 178 -14.31 7.72 8.13
N ALA A 179 -13.35 8.42 7.53
CA ALA A 179 -12.12 7.87 6.95
C ALA A 179 -10.95 8.85 7.08
N SER A 180 -9.72 8.34 7.08
CA SER A 180 -8.51 9.16 7.07
C SER A 180 -7.68 8.92 5.82
N PHE A 181 -6.98 9.95 5.37
CA PHE A 181 -6.18 9.93 4.15
C PHE A 181 -4.79 10.45 4.46
N TRP A 182 -3.80 9.57 4.40
CA TRP A 182 -2.39 9.95 4.47
C TRP A 182 -1.88 10.33 3.08
N VAL A 183 -1.12 11.42 2.99
CA VAL A 183 -0.53 11.93 1.75
C VAL A 183 0.85 12.50 2.02
N ARG A 184 1.65 12.65 0.94
CA ARG A 184 2.89 13.45 0.94
C ARG A 184 2.93 14.39 -0.26
N THR A 185 3.34 15.63 -0.05
CA THR A 185 3.57 16.61 -1.13
C THR A 185 5.05 16.92 -1.33
N ARG A 186 5.40 17.58 -2.43
CA ARG A 186 6.78 18.01 -2.69
C ARG A 186 7.24 19.09 -1.72
N GLU A 187 6.41 20.11 -1.55
CA GLU A 187 6.59 21.29 -0.69
C GLU A 187 5.46 21.39 0.35
N PRO A 188 5.57 22.25 1.38
CA PRO A 188 4.49 22.45 2.34
C PRO A 188 3.26 23.02 1.63
N ALA A 189 2.14 22.32 1.72
CA ALA A 189 0.95 22.61 0.95
C ALA A 189 -0.32 22.30 1.76
N THR A 190 -1.41 23.00 1.45
CA THR A 190 -2.73 22.62 1.94
C THR A 190 -3.26 21.52 1.04
N VAL A 191 -3.57 20.36 1.60
CA VAL A 191 -4.18 19.25 0.88
C VAL A 191 -5.63 19.11 1.31
N THR A 192 -6.52 18.98 0.33
CA THR A 192 -7.96 18.83 0.53
C THR A 192 -8.46 17.54 -0.08
N ILE A 193 -9.24 16.78 0.68
CA ILE A 193 -10.02 15.65 0.20
C ILE A 193 -11.46 16.12 0.00
N ARG A 194 -11.94 16.06 -1.24
CA ARG A 194 -13.32 16.43 -1.59
C ARG A 194 -14.14 15.17 -1.81
N ILE A 195 -15.27 15.05 -1.09
CA ILE A 195 -16.24 13.96 -1.19
C ILE A 195 -17.62 14.56 -1.46
N GLY A 196 -18.06 14.50 -2.72
CA GLY A 196 -19.24 15.26 -3.16
C GLY A 196 -19.04 16.76 -2.93
N GLU A 197 -19.91 17.36 -2.14
CA GLU A 197 -19.86 18.78 -1.76
C GLU A 197 -19.04 19.04 -0.49
N LYS A 198 -18.62 18.00 0.24
CA LYS A 198 -17.84 18.14 1.47
C LYS A 198 -16.35 18.23 1.16
N GLU A 199 -15.67 19.13 1.84
CA GLU A 199 -14.22 19.29 1.77
C GLU A 199 -13.60 19.16 3.16
N PHE A 200 -12.49 18.43 3.23
CA PHE A 200 -11.71 18.23 4.44
C PHE A 200 -10.26 18.53 4.12
N SER A 201 -9.60 19.35 4.92
CA SER A 201 -8.27 19.84 4.61
C SER A 201 -7.32 19.69 5.79
N ASN A 202 -6.04 19.47 5.47
CA ASN A 202 -4.94 19.59 6.42
C ASN A 202 -3.69 20.09 5.66
N ARG A 203 -2.62 20.40 6.38
CA ARG A 203 -1.38 20.95 5.80
C ARG A 203 -0.23 19.96 5.95
N THR A 204 0.54 19.81 4.89
CA THR A 204 1.85 19.15 4.92
C THR A 204 2.91 20.16 5.35
N THR A 205 3.88 19.73 6.15
CA THR A 205 4.97 20.60 6.63
C THR A 205 6.32 19.92 6.50
N ALA A 206 7.40 20.71 6.43
CA ALA A 206 8.75 20.17 6.30
C ALA A 206 9.15 19.31 7.51
N GLU A 207 8.70 19.69 8.71
CA GLU A 207 8.96 18.99 9.98
C GLU A 207 8.32 17.60 10.00
N ALA A 208 7.17 17.44 9.34
CA ALA A 208 6.46 16.17 9.20
C ALA A 208 6.82 15.40 7.91
N ASP A 209 8.01 15.67 7.34
CA ASP A 209 8.47 15.08 6.07
C ASP A 209 7.47 15.26 4.92
N TYR A 210 6.86 16.45 4.88
CA TYR A 210 5.85 16.87 3.92
C TYR A 210 4.64 15.94 3.86
N THR A 211 4.36 15.24 4.97
CA THR A 211 3.19 14.39 5.12
C THR A 211 2.09 15.07 5.91
N THR A 212 0.86 14.61 5.74
CA THR A 212 -0.26 14.96 6.61
C THR A 212 -1.32 13.87 6.57
N VAL A 213 -2.21 13.88 7.55
CA VAL A 213 -3.41 13.03 7.57
C VAL A 213 -4.63 13.93 7.56
N ILE A 214 -5.48 13.76 6.55
CA ILE A 214 -6.77 14.45 6.45
C ILE A 214 -7.85 13.53 7.00
N ARG A 215 -8.68 14.05 7.90
CA ARG A 215 -9.81 13.32 8.48
C ARG A 215 -11.12 13.77 7.84
N ALA A 216 -11.88 12.83 7.30
CA ALA A 216 -13.22 13.06 6.76
C ALA A 216 -14.27 12.40 7.64
N ASP A 217 -15.10 13.19 8.32
CA ASP A 217 -16.18 12.72 9.19
C ASP A 217 -17.58 12.95 8.56
N GLY A 218 -18.62 12.40 9.19
CA GLY A 218 -20.00 12.55 8.74
C GLY A 218 -20.30 11.81 7.43
N LEU A 219 -19.61 10.69 7.20
CA LEU A 219 -19.90 9.72 6.14
C LEU A 219 -21.02 8.79 6.59
N LYS A 220 -21.66 8.13 5.63
CA LYS A 220 -22.70 7.13 5.91
C LYS A 220 -22.07 5.74 6.01
N PRO A 221 -22.61 4.87 6.88
CA PRO A 221 -22.19 3.47 6.97
C PRO A 221 -22.34 2.71 5.66
N MET A 222 -21.44 1.74 5.43
CA MET A 222 -21.44 0.85 4.27
C MET A 222 -21.67 1.57 2.93
N THR A 223 -21.05 2.73 2.74
CA THR A 223 -21.24 3.57 1.56
C THR A 223 -19.92 3.72 0.82
N THR A 224 -19.94 3.53 -0.49
CA THR A 224 -18.79 3.80 -1.35
C THR A 224 -18.81 5.27 -1.78
N TYR A 225 -17.71 5.97 -1.52
CA TYR A 225 -17.50 7.36 -1.89
C TYR A 225 -16.38 7.45 -2.92
N ALA A 226 -16.64 8.09 -4.05
CA ALA A 226 -15.58 8.66 -4.87
C ALA A 226 -15.08 9.93 -4.20
N TYR A 227 -13.78 10.18 -4.28
CA TYR A 227 -13.17 11.39 -3.72
C TYR A 227 -12.13 11.99 -4.65
N LYS A 228 -11.85 13.27 -4.48
CA LYS A 228 -10.82 14.01 -5.23
C LYS A 228 -9.77 14.54 -4.28
N VAL A 229 -8.53 14.63 -4.75
CA VAL A 229 -7.41 15.21 -4.02
C VAL A 229 -7.09 16.56 -4.64
N LEU A 230 -7.01 17.60 -3.82
CA LEU A 230 -6.59 18.93 -4.24
C LEU A 230 -5.35 19.34 -3.45
N VAL A 231 -4.34 19.87 -4.14
CA VAL A 231 -3.15 20.47 -3.53
C VAL A 231 -3.19 21.96 -3.83
N ASN A 232 -3.17 22.80 -2.80
CA ASN A 232 -3.32 24.25 -2.91
C ASN A 232 -4.52 24.69 -3.78
N GLY A 233 -5.64 23.98 -3.64
CA GLY A 233 -6.88 24.26 -4.39
C GLY A 233 -6.91 23.72 -5.83
N LYS A 234 -5.81 23.16 -6.34
CA LYS A 234 -5.76 22.51 -7.66
C LYS A 234 -6.01 21.02 -7.53
N GLU A 235 -6.94 20.49 -8.31
CA GLU A 235 -7.20 19.05 -8.37
C GLU A 235 -6.02 18.31 -9.00
N ILE A 236 -5.50 17.29 -8.30
CA ILE A 236 -4.36 16.48 -8.74
C ILE A 236 -4.83 15.04 -8.99
N PRO A 237 -4.51 14.44 -10.16
CA PRO A 237 -4.79 13.03 -10.41
C PRO A 237 -4.14 12.12 -9.36
N ALA A 238 -4.95 11.29 -8.71
CA ALA A 238 -4.52 10.39 -7.64
C ALA A 238 -4.89 8.92 -7.93
N GLY A 239 -5.03 8.56 -9.21
CA GLY A 239 -5.50 7.25 -9.64
C GLY A 239 -7.01 7.06 -9.42
N GLN A 240 -7.43 5.82 -9.21
CA GLN A 240 -8.83 5.51 -8.90
C GLN A 240 -9.06 5.71 -7.40
N THR A 241 -9.64 6.85 -7.05
CA THR A 241 -9.91 7.30 -5.68
C THR A 241 -11.34 6.98 -5.26
N ASN A 242 -11.50 5.88 -4.54
CA ASN A 242 -12.76 5.53 -3.90
C ASN A 242 -12.50 5.00 -2.49
N LEU A 243 -13.47 5.04 -1.60
CA LEU A 243 -13.37 4.35 -0.30
C LEU A 243 -14.72 3.79 0.06
N ARG A 244 -14.75 2.71 0.83
CA ARG A 244 -15.98 2.14 1.37
C ARG A 244 -15.94 2.16 2.89
N THR A 245 -16.88 2.87 3.50
CA THR A 245 -17.01 2.92 4.97
C THR A 245 -17.45 1.59 5.53
N PHE A 246 -17.21 1.36 6.82
CA PHE A 246 -17.55 0.10 7.47
C PHE A 246 -19.06 -0.01 7.77
N PRO A 247 -19.58 -1.22 7.98
CA PRO A 247 -20.93 -1.41 8.50
C PRO A 247 -21.12 -0.71 9.85
N SER A 248 -22.34 -0.25 10.15
CA SER A 248 -22.67 0.19 11.50
C SER A 248 -22.53 -0.97 12.49
N ARG A 249 -22.09 -0.69 13.72
CA ARG A 249 -21.89 -1.69 14.79
C ARG A 249 -23.09 -2.64 14.99
N ASN A 250 -24.31 -2.13 14.84
CA ASN A 250 -25.54 -2.88 15.09
C ASN A 250 -26.24 -3.40 13.82
N LYS A 251 -25.58 -3.31 12.65
CA LYS A 251 -26.14 -3.75 11.36
C LYS A 251 -25.07 -4.55 10.60
N PRO A 252 -24.83 -5.82 10.96
CA PRO A 252 -23.81 -6.63 10.32
C PRO A 252 -24.11 -6.80 8.83
N GLN A 253 -23.06 -6.79 8.02
CA GLN A 253 -23.12 -7.04 6.58
C GLN A 253 -21.94 -7.92 6.18
N PRO A 254 -22.06 -8.72 5.11
CA PRO A 254 -20.93 -9.46 4.59
C PRO A 254 -19.86 -8.49 4.05
N PHE A 255 -18.60 -8.74 4.42
CA PHE A 255 -17.44 -8.04 3.90
C PHE A 255 -16.25 -8.99 3.83
N SER A 256 -15.24 -8.61 3.04
CA SER A 256 -13.98 -9.33 2.92
C SER A 256 -12.84 -8.48 3.47
N VAL A 257 -11.90 -9.11 4.16
CA VAL A 257 -10.66 -8.50 4.63
C VAL A 257 -9.50 -9.28 4.03
N GLY A 258 -8.54 -8.57 3.45
CA GLY A 258 -7.26 -9.16 3.09
C GLY A 258 -6.28 -9.01 4.25
N PHE A 259 -5.32 -9.91 4.36
CA PHE A 259 -4.21 -9.76 5.29
C PHE A 259 -2.94 -10.37 4.70
N GLY A 260 -1.79 -9.87 5.12
CA GLY A 260 -0.48 -10.37 4.71
C GLY A 260 0.63 -9.64 5.43
N GLY A 261 1.84 -10.20 5.38
CA GLY A 261 3.06 -9.62 5.91
C GLY A 261 4.24 -10.10 5.07
N GLY A 262 5.46 -9.73 5.46
CA GLY A 262 6.66 -10.17 4.76
C GLY A 262 6.77 -9.57 3.35
N ALA A 263 6.30 -8.33 3.16
CA ALA A 263 6.23 -7.70 1.85
C ALA A 263 7.59 -7.13 1.45
N GLY A 264 8.60 -7.97 1.24
CA GLY A 264 9.91 -7.54 0.71
C GLY A 264 9.76 -6.84 -0.64
N TYR A 265 10.56 -5.80 -0.89
CA TYR A 265 10.55 -5.14 -2.19
C TYR A 265 11.25 -6.01 -3.23
N ILE A 266 10.45 -6.59 -4.14
CA ILE A 266 10.93 -7.36 -5.28
C ILE A 266 10.12 -6.85 -6.49
N PRO A 267 10.73 -6.06 -7.40
CA PRO A 267 9.98 -5.34 -8.44
C PRO A 267 9.06 -6.24 -9.27
N GLU A 268 9.52 -7.45 -9.57
CA GLU A 268 8.77 -8.43 -10.37
C GLU A 268 7.46 -8.85 -9.69
N TRP A 269 7.37 -8.74 -8.37
CA TRP A 269 6.27 -9.23 -7.55
C TRP A 269 5.35 -8.12 -7.02
N GLU A 270 5.70 -6.83 -7.22
CA GLU A 270 4.85 -5.70 -6.82
C GLU A 270 3.46 -5.70 -7.48
N ARG A 271 3.29 -6.43 -8.60
CA ARG A 271 1.97 -6.69 -9.22
C ARG A 271 0.96 -7.37 -8.28
N GLN A 272 1.43 -7.94 -7.17
CA GLN A 272 0.57 -8.52 -6.13
C GLN A 272 -0.48 -7.54 -5.61
N TRP A 273 -0.16 -6.24 -5.50
CA TRP A 273 -1.11 -5.25 -4.98
C TRP A 273 -2.29 -5.04 -5.93
N ASP A 274 -2.04 -5.04 -7.23
CA ASP A 274 -3.10 -4.99 -8.24
C ASP A 274 -3.94 -6.29 -8.20
N ASN A 275 -3.31 -7.45 -8.04
CA ASN A 275 -4.01 -8.73 -7.90
C ASN A 275 -4.92 -8.74 -6.67
N ILE A 276 -4.42 -8.32 -5.50
CA ILE A 276 -5.19 -8.21 -4.27
C ILE A 276 -6.37 -7.24 -4.46
N SER A 277 -6.15 -6.13 -5.18
CA SER A 277 -7.20 -5.15 -5.49
C SER A 277 -8.39 -5.75 -6.25
N THR A 278 -8.19 -6.82 -7.04
CA THR A 278 -9.29 -7.47 -7.78
C THR A 278 -10.32 -8.14 -6.87
N PHE A 279 -9.93 -8.50 -5.64
CA PHE A 279 -10.84 -9.06 -4.63
C PHE A 279 -11.67 -7.99 -3.91
N GLN A 280 -11.38 -6.70 -4.15
CA GLN A 280 -12.06 -5.55 -3.54
C GLN A 280 -12.25 -5.68 -2.02
N PRO A 281 -11.18 -5.97 -1.24
CA PRO A 281 -11.31 -6.09 0.21
C PRO A 281 -11.76 -4.76 0.82
N LEU A 282 -12.60 -4.83 1.85
CA LEU A 282 -13.05 -3.66 2.61
C LEU A 282 -11.87 -3.04 3.39
N ALA A 283 -10.96 -3.89 3.86
CA ALA A 283 -9.74 -3.50 4.54
C ALA A 283 -8.61 -4.50 4.25
N PHE A 284 -7.37 -4.03 4.34
CA PHE A 284 -6.18 -4.87 4.28
C PHE A 284 -5.34 -4.70 5.53
N LEU A 285 -5.04 -5.81 6.20
CA LEU A 285 -4.21 -5.84 7.40
C LEU A 285 -2.79 -6.23 7.02
N MET A 286 -1.87 -5.29 7.08
CA MET A 286 -0.45 -5.57 7.03
C MET A 286 0.05 -6.00 8.41
N LEU A 287 0.55 -7.22 8.50
CA LEU A 287 0.86 -7.89 9.75
C LEU A 287 2.32 -7.73 10.20
N GLY A 288 3.05 -6.77 9.63
CA GLY A 288 4.49 -6.61 9.86
C GLY A 288 5.32 -6.83 8.60
N ASP A 289 6.60 -6.52 8.70
CA ASP A 289 7.55 -6.54 7.58
C ASP A 289 6.98 -5.75 6.39
N ASN A 290 6.47 -4.56 6.68
CA ASN A 290 5.88 -3.69 5.67
C ASN A 290 6.95 -3.24 4.67
N VAL A 291 8.15 -3.02 5.19
CA VAL A 291 9.40 -2.79 4.47
C VAL A 291 10.52 -3.54 5.20
N TYR A 292 11.66 -3.71 4.53
CA TYR A 292 12.82 -4.42 5.11
C TYR A 292 13.98 -3.45 5.29
N ILE A 293 14.00 -2.70 6.38
CA ILE A 293 14.99 -1.66 6.66
C ILE A 293 16.24 -2.25 7.31
N ASP A 294 16.09 -3.00 8.40
CA ASP A 294 17.14 -3.56 9.28
C ASP A 294 18.29 -2.59 9.57
N GLN A 295 17.95 -1.33 9.83
CA GLN A 295 18.90 -0.27 10.13
C GLN A 295 18.26 0.79 11.05
N PRO A 296 17.93 0.43 12.30
CA PRO A 296 17.19 1.26 13.25
C PRO A 296 17.81 2.64 13.52
N GLU A 297 19.14 2.73 13.41
CA GLU A 297 19.88 3.94 13.76
C GLU A 297 20.08 4.91 12.58
N HIS A 298 19.69 4.54 11.36
CA HIS A 298 19.93 5.38 10.18
C HIS A 298 18.67 5.70 9.39
N SER A 299 18.23 6.95 9.54
CA SER A 299 17.10 7.52 8.79
C SER A 299 17.25 7.47 7.27
N LEU A 300 18.48 7.41 6.74
CA LEU A 300 18.69 7.27 5.29
C LEU A 300 18.08 5.97 4.74
N CYS A 301 18.32 4.84 5.42
CA CYS A 301 17.80 3.54 4.99
C CYS A 301 16.28 3.46 5.19
N GLN A 302 15.79 3.97 6.34
CA GLN A 302 14.36 4.07 6.66
C GLN A 302 13.61 4.85 5.58
N HIS A 303 14.05 6.08 5.29
CA HIS A 303 13.45 6.92 4.25
C HIS A 303 13.55 6.27 2.87
N TYR A 304 14.69 5.68 2.52
CA TYR A 304 14.83 4.99 1.23
C TYR A 304 13.78 3.89 1.05
N CYS A 305 13.62 3.00 2.04
CA CYS A 305 12.71 1.87 1.97
C CYS A 305 11.25 2.31 1.92
N TYR A 306 10.83 3.19 2.84
CA TYR A 306 9.46 3.71 2.84
C TYR A 306 9.15 4.50 1.58
N TYR A 307 10.07 5.36 1.13
CA TYR A 307 9.81 6.16 -0.07
C TYR A 307 9.73 5.28 -1.30
N ARG A 308 10.54 4.21 -1.37
CA ARG A 308 10.47 3.23 -2.46
C ARG A 308 9.11 2.55 -2.50
N ARG A 309 8.63 2.00 -1.39
CA ARG A 309 7.29 1.39 -1.28
C ARG A 309 6.19 2.39 -1.65
N GLN A 310 6.20 3.57 -1.04
CA GLN A 310 5.14 4.57 -1.26
C GLN A 310 5.16 5.17 -2.69
N SER A 311 6.27 5.04 -3.42
CA SER A 311 6.35 5.45 -4.82
C SER A 311 5.84 4.39 -5.80
N ARG A 312 5.58 3.15 -5.36
CA ARG A 312 5.15 2.08 -6.27
C ARG A 312 3.75 2.34 -6.82
N PRO A 313 3.57 2.40 -8.15
CA PRO A 313 2.25 2.64 -8.74
C PRO A 313 1.20 1.61 -8.30
N GLU A 314 1.59 0.35 -8.17
CA GLU A 314 0.73 -0.75 -7.73
C GLU A 314 0.23 -0.52 -6.30
N TRP A 315 1.16 -0.16 -5.40
CA TRP A 315 0.85 0.17 -4.00
C TRP A 315 -0.04 1.42 -3.90
N ARG A 316 0.28 2.48 -4.64
CA ARG A 316 -0.53 3.72 -4.66
C ARG A 316 -1.96 3.47 -5.14
N ARG A 317 -2.14 2.68 -6.21
CA ARG A 317 -3.48 2.31 -6.71
C ARG A 317 -4.28 1.50 -5.69
N PHE A 318 -3.63 0.61 -4.95
CA PHE A 318 -4.26 -0.22 -3.94
C PHE A 318 -4.67 0.60 -2.70
N THR A 319 -3.73 1.40 -2.17
CA THR A 319 -3.95 2.19 -0.96
C THR A 319 -4.89 3.38 -1.14
N ALA A 320 -5.04 3.88 -2.37
CA ALA A 320 -6.04 4.90 -2.69
C ALA A 320 -7.49 4.38 -2.61
N ARG A 321 -7.70 3.05 -2.58
CA ARG A 321 -9.05 2.45 -2.61
C ARG A 321 -9.40 1.49 -1.47
N THR A 322 -8.38 0.94 -0.82
CA THR A 322 -8.52 -0.06 0.24
C THR A 322 -8.07 0.55 1.55
N ALA A 323 -8.85 0.37 2.62
CA ALA A 323 -8.44 0.81 3.94
C ALA A 323 -7.27 -0.03 4.45
N ILE A 324 -6.11 0.59 4.64
CA ILE A 324 -4.88 -0.07 5.08
C ILE A 324 -4.73 0.09 6.59
N TYR A 325 -4.42 -1.02 7.26
CA TYR A 325 -4.09 -1.07 8.68
C TYR A 325 -2.80 -1.85 8.81
N SER A 326 -1.81 -1.30 9.51
CA SER A 326 -0.49 -1.90 9.62
C SER A 326 -0.05 -1.98 11.07
N ILE A 327 0.56 -3.11 11.43
CA ILE A 327 1.46 -3.22 12.58
C ILE A 327 2.90 -3.34 12.07
N TRP A 328 3.88 -3.18 12.96
CA TRP A 328 5.29 -3.37 12.65
C TRP A 328 5.77 -4.76 13.08
N ASP A 329 6.86 -5.23 12.48
CA ASP A 329 7.63 -6.39 12.92
C ASP A 329 9.15 -6.09 12.87
N ASP A 330 10.00 -7.08 13.10
CA ASP A 330 11.45 -6.92 13.27
C ASP A 330 12.14 -6.21 12.11
N HIS A 331 11.69 -6.42 10.87
CA HIS A 331 12.32 -5.81 9.70
C HIS A 331 11.90 -4.35 9.41
N ASP A 332 10.92 -3.80 10.13
CA ASP A 332 10.42 -2.44 9.90
C ASP A 332 11.28 -1.32 10.52
N PHE A 333 12.38 -1.67 11.21
CA PHE A 333 13.24 -0.72 11.96
C PHE A 333 14.54 -0.35 11.24
#